data_AF-M0JL64-F1
#
_entry.id   AF-M0JL64-F1
#
_cell.length_a   1.000
_cell.length_b   1.000
_cell.length_c   1.000
_cell.angle_alpha   90.00
_cell.angle_beta   90.00
_cell.angle_gamma   90.00
#
_symmetry.space_group_name_H-M   'P 1'
#
loop_
_entity.id
_entity.type
_entity.pdbx_description
1 polymer ?
#
loop_
_entity_poly.entity_id
_entity_poly.type
_entity_poly.pdbx_seq_one_letter_code
_entity_poly.pdbx_strand_id
1 'polypeptide(L)'
;MSVEKLKETIVEHEDSTRSAEDQAEVAAYLWENDYTPVSDGIKRTELEEELENAEVDIEHSVETCLLNLRDLDFVRRWINGPQILVIHDEQGVVNGEPLEEMVEEEQTALIEAIQDEDPPEEGSETIADGGEPPTLRKIAAETLDVGASVVETELKAGEMVPDQMEKHRKVVEAIEEADREKNGDYHALRFIHNPYRYSLTTKAVSICEESE
;
A
#
# COMPACT_ATOMS: atom_id res chain seq x y z
N MET A 1 -14.94 -8.73 33.31
CA MET A 1 -14.36 -7.96 32.19
C MET A 1 -15.15 -6.67 32.00
N SER A 2 -14.71 -5.55 32.60
CA SER A 2 -15.47 -4.29 32.55
C SER A 2 -14.83 -3.30 31.58
N VAL A 3 -15.41 -3.22 30.38
CA VAL A 3 -15.14 -2.17 29.39
C VAL A 3 -15.36 -0.79 29.99
N GLU A 4 -16.34 -0.67 30.90
CA GLU A 4 -16.69 0.59 31.55
C GLU A 4 -15.53 1.17 32.35
N LYS A 5 -14.73 0.33 33.03
CA LYS A 5 -13.57 0.80 33.77
C LYS A 5 -12.47 1.33 32.86
N LEU A 6 -12.25 0.67 31.72
CA LEU A 6 -11.30 1.14 30.70
C LEU A 6 -11.74 2.51 30.17
N LYS A 7 -13.02 2.65 29.81
CA LYS A 7 -13.60 3.92 29.34
C LYS A 7 -13.45 5.02 30.39
N GLU A 8 -13.82 4.75 31.64
CA GLU A 8 -13.69 5.70 32.75
C GLU A 8 -12.22 6.15 32.94
N THR A 9 -11.28 5.21 32.91
CA THR A 9 -9.85 5.52 33.11
C THR A 9 -9.29 6.41 32.00
N ILE A 10 -9.72 6.20 30.74
CA ILE A 10 -9.31 7.04 29.60
C ILE A 10 -9.89 8.46 29.75
N VAL A 11 -11.18 8.56 30.09
CA VAL A 11 -11.87 9.85 30.27
C VAL A 11 -11.30 10.64 31.46
N GLU A 12 -10.92 9.96 32.54
CA GLU A 12 -10.23 10.57 33.70
C GLU A 12 -8.83 11.10 33.36
N HIS A 13 -8.10 10.42 32.47
CA HIS A 13 -6.75 10.83 32.07
C HIS A 13 -6.71 12.09 31.20
N GLU A 14 -7.78 12.37 30.44
CA GLU A 14 -7.86 13.43 29.43
C GLU A 14 -8.83 14.57 29.81
N ASP A 15 -9.06 14.78 31.11
CA ASP A 15 -9.93 15.83 31.67
C ASP A 15 -11.35 15.89 31.05
N SER A 16 -11.91 14.75 30.65
CA SER A 16 -13.27 14.65 30.07
C SER A 16 -13.51 15.53 28.83
N THR A 17 -12.52 15.58 27.92
CA THR A 17 -12.70 16.19 26.59
C THR A 17 -13.50 15.28 25.65
N ARG A 18 -14.15 15.84 24.63
CA ARG A 18 -14.86 15.04 23.60
C ARG A 18 -13.95 14.03 22.89
N SER A 19 -12.67 14.36 22.71
CA SER A 19 -11.68 13.44 22.19
C SER A 19 -11.45 12.23 23.10
N ALA A 20 -11.69 12.34 24.41
CA ALA A 20 -11.54 11.24 25.36
C ALA A 20 -12.68 10.21 25.24
N GLU A 21 -13.89 10.66 24.91
CA GLU A 21 -15.03 9.77 24.65
C GLU A 21 -14.76 8.92 23.40
N ASP A 22 -14.33 9.54 22.29
CA ASP A 22 -13.96 8.80 21.07
C ASP A 22 -12.78 7.82 21.30
N GLN A 23 -11.77 8.23 22.08
CA GLN A 23 -10.68 7.35 22.48
C GLN A 23 -11.17 6.16 23.30
N ALA A 24 -12.11 6.39 24.22
CA ALA A 24 -12.69 5.35 25.04
C ALA A 24 -13.52 4.36 24.20
N GLU A 25 -14.27 4.82 23.20
CA GLU A 25 -14.99 3.96 22.25
C GLU A 25 -14.02 3.11 21.40
N VAL A 26 -12.96 3.72 20.86
CA VAL A 26 -11.93 2.98 20.11
C VAL A 26 -11.26 1.91 20.99
N ALA A 27 -10.88 2.24 22.22
CA ALA A 27 -10.24 1.29 23.14
C ALA A 27 -11.20 0.16 23.56
N ALA A 28 -12.47 0.47 23.77
CA ALA A 28 -13.52 -0.51 24.05
C ALA A 28 -13.72 -1.48 22.88
N TYR A 29 -13.82 -0.96 21.65
CA TYR A 29 -13.92 -1.80 20.45
C TYR A 29 -12.73 -2.76 20.35
N LEU A 30 -11.50 -2.28 20.59
CA LEU A 30 -10.30 -3.13 20.57
C LEU A 30 -10.37 -4.25 21.63
N TRP A 31 -10.92 -3.97 22.82
CA TRP A 31 -11.10 -4.97 23.86
C TRP A 31 -12.16 -6.00 23.49
N GLU A 32 -13.33 -5.56 23.04
CA GLU A 32 -14.49 -6.41 22.74
C GLU A 32 -14.23 -7.35 21.56
N ASN A 33 -13.28 -7.00 20.69
CA ASN A 33 -12.87 -7.79 19.52
C ASN A 33 -11.51 -8.48 19.71
N ASP A 34 -11.08 -8.69 20.95
CA ASP A 34 -9.88 -9.47 21.31
C ASP A 34 -8.55 -8.94 20.72
N TYR A 35 -8.47 -7.65 20.37
CA TYR A 35 -7.22 -7.00 19.96
C TYR A 35 -6.33 -6.69 21.18
N THR A 36 -5.83 -7.76 21.79
CA THR A 36 -4.98 -7.78 22.98
C THR A 36 -3.49 -7.88 22.61
N PRO A 37 -2.55 -7.82 23.59
CA PRO A 37 -1.12 -7.95 23.32
C PRO A 37 -0.67 -9.26 22.65
N VAL A 38 -1.50 -10.29 22.60
CA VAL A 38 -1.16 -11.55 21.91
C VAL A 38 -1.76 -11.65 20.51
N SER A 39 -2.60 -10.70 20.12
CA SER A 39 -3.18 -10.62 18.76
C SER A 39 -2.17 -10.09 17.73
N ASP A 40 -2.45 -10.37 16.46
CA ASP A 40 -1.73 -9.78 15.31
C ASP A 40 -2.01 -8.27 15.14
N GLY A 41 -2.98 -7.75 15.89
CA GLY A 41 -3.44 -6.37 15.83
C GLY A 41 -4.23 -6.04 14.55
N ILE A 42 -4.86 -4.87 14.56
CA ILE A 42 -5.66 -4.36 13.45
C ILE A 42 -4.93 -3.22 12.73
N LYS A 43 -5.06 -3.10 11.40
CA LYS A 43 -4.60 -1.88 10.70
C LYS A 43 -5.53 -0.71 11.01
N ARG A 44 -5.04 0.52 10.87
CA ARG A 44 -5.90 1.71 11.00
C ARG A 44 -7.10 1.67 10.05
N THR A 45 -6.87 1.37 8.76
CA THR A 45 -7.94 1.34 7.75
C THR A 45 -8.96 0.25 8.02
N GLU A 46 -8.50 -0.94 8.45
CA GLU A 46 -9.37 -2.03 8.88
C GLU A 46 -10.21 -1.59 10.10
N LEU A 47 -9.60 -0.91 11.08
CA LEU A 47 -10.32 -0.39 12.24
C LEU A 47 -11.34 0.70 11.88
N GLU A 48 -11.02 1.59 10.93
CA GLU A 48 -11.94 2.60 10.42
C GLU A 48 -13.20 1.96 9.83
N GLU A 49 -13.03 0.96 8.96
CA GLU A 49 -14.13 0.20 8.36
C GLU A 49 -14.95 -0.56 9.41
N GLU A 50 -14.28 -1.20 10.36
CA GLU A 50 -14.93 -1.96 11.41
C GLU A 50 -15.75 -1.09 12.38
N LEU A 51 -15.26 0.10 12.73
CA LEU A 51 -16.01 1.05 13.56
C LEU A 51 -17.25 1.58 12.83
N GLU A 52 -17.13 1.87 11.53
CA GLU A 52 -18.27 2.25 10.69
C GLU A 52 -19.31 1.12 10.62
N ASN A 53 -18.88 -0.13 10.41
CA ASN A 53 -19.74 -1.30 10.37
C ASN A 53 -20.44 -1.58 11.72
N ALA A 54 -19.76 -1.28 12.83
CA ALA A 54 -20.29 -1.42 14.18
C ALA A 54 -21.17 -0.23 14.62
N GLU A 55 -21.39 0.76 13.74
CA GLU A 55 -22.14 1.99 14.03
C GLU A 55 -21.57 2.77 15.24
N VAL A 56 -20.25 2.69 15.46
CA VAL A 56 -19.54 3.44 16.49
C VAL A 56 -19.24 4.84 15.96
N ASP A 57 -20.03 5.80 16.40
CA ASP A 57 -19.90 7.21 16.02
C ASP A 57 -18.76 7.86 16.81
N ILE A 58 -17.70 8.27 16.10
CA ILE A 58 -16.59 9.04 16.65
C ILE A 58 -16.50 10.38 15.90
N GLU A 59 -16.35 11.48 16.64
CA GLU A 59 -16.23 12.81 16.05
C GLU A 59 -14.81 13.08 15.50
N HIS A 60 -13.79 12.45 16.10
CA HIS A 60 -12.38 12.58 15.74
C HIS A 60 -11.91 11.41 14.86
N SER A 61 -10.86 11.64 14.06
CA SER A 61 -10.30 10.57 13.22
C SER A 61 -9.70 9.45 14.07
N VAL A 62 -9.85 8.21 13.60
CA VAL A 62 -9.25 7.01 14.22
C VAL A 62 -7.74 7.19 14.43
N GLU A 63 -7.05 7.82 13.48
CA GLU A 63 -5.63 8.15 13.62
C GLU A 63 -5.35 8.99 14.88
N THR A 64 -6.14 10.02 15.14
CA THR A 64 -5.98 10.90 16.30
C THR A 64 -6.25 10.13 17.59
N CYS A 65 -7.31 9.33 17.62
CA CYS A 65 -7.64 8.50 18.78
C CYS A 65 -6.52 7.49 19.09
N LEU A 66 -6.02 6.77 18.09
CA LEU A 66 -4.92 5.82 18.25
C LEU A 66 -3.61 6.49 18.67
N LEU A 67 -3.34 7.71 18.18
CA LEU A 67 -2.18 8.50 18.57
C LEU A 67 -2.21 8.82 20.07
N ASN A 68 -3.33 9.36 20.55
CA ASN A 68 -3.50 9.75 21.95
C ASN A 68 -3.50 8.52 22.87
N LEU A 69 -4.23 7.45 22.49
CA LEU A 69 -4.24 6.19 23.24
C LEU A 69 -2.85 5.56 23.34
N ARG A 70 -2.02 5.71 22.31
CA ARG A 70 -0.62 5.29 22.35
C ARG A 70 0.20 6.14 23.31
N ASP A 71 0.03 7.46 23.27
CA ASP A 71 0.78 8.38 24.13
C ASP A 71 0.43 8.18 25.62
N LEU A 72 -0.78 7.68 25.90
CA LEU A 72 -1.24 7.25 27.24
C LEU A 72 -0.89 5.79 27.62
N ASP A 73 -0.21 5.07 26.73
CA ASP A 73 0.18 3.65 26.90
C ASP A 73 -1.02 2.68 27.02
N PHE A 74 -2.17 3.01 26.42
CA PHE A 74 -3.31 2.10 26.30
C PHE A 74 -3.27 1.26 25.03
N VAL A 75 -2.68 1.80 23.96
CA VAL A 75 -2.54 1.11 22.66
C VAL A 75 -1.08 1.02 22.28
N ARG A 76 -0.64 -0.18 21.86
CA ARG A 76 0.67 -0.35 21.22
C ARG A 76 0.54 -0.23 19.70
N ARG A 77 1.60 0.29 19.07
CA ARG A 77 1.73 0.41 17.61
C ARG A 77 3.00 -0.26 17.13
N TRP A 78 2.91 -1.17 16.16
CA TRP A 78 4.08 -1.85 15.59
C TRP A 78 3.88 -2.18 14.11
N ILE A 79 4.95 -2.56 13.41
CA ILE A 79 4.87 -3.11 12.06
C ILE A 79 5.07 -4.62 12.18
N ASN A 80 4.22 -5.41 11.53
CA ASN A 80 4.39 -6.86 11.45
C ASN A 80 5.17 -7.23 10.18
N GLY A 81 6.45 -7.59 10.32
CA GLY A 81 7.34 -7.93 9.20
C GLY A 81 8.22 -6.76 8.75
N PRO A 82 8.63 -6.71 7.46
CA PRO A 82 9.53 -5.68 6.95
C PRO A 82 8.84 -4.31 6.91
N GLN A 83 9.60 -3.23 6.95
CA GLN A 83 9.06 -1.86 6.89
C GLN A 83 8.48 -1.51 5.51
N ILE A 84 8.97 -2.16 4.47
CA ILE A 84 8.57 -1.97 3.08
C ILE A 84 8.13 -3.32 2.53
N LEU A 85 6.94 -3.34 1.94
CA LEU A 85 6.45 -4.46 1.17
C LEU A 85 6.74 -4.23 -0.31
N VAL A 86 7.14 -5.30 -0.99
CA VAL A 86 7.25 -5.32 -2.45
C VAL A 86 6.00 -5.99 -2.98
N ILE A 87 5.25 -5.30 -3.81
CA ILE A 87 4.00 -5.79 -4.39
C ILE A 87 4.20 -5.99 -5.88
N HIS A 88 3.96 -7.21 -6.34
CA HIS A 88 3.76 -7.57 -7.73
C HIS A 88 2.25 -7.57 -8.01
N ASP A 89 1.80 -6.93 -9.10
CA ASP A 89 0.36 -6.77 -9.33
C ASP A 89 -0.39 -8.10 -9.51
N GLU A 90 0.26 -9.14 -10.03
CA GLU A 90 -0.36 -10.47 -10.17
C GLU A 90 -0.18 -11.36 -8.92
N GLN A 91 1.00 -11.32 -8.31
CA GLN A 91 1.41 -12.30 -7.28
C GLN A 91 1.20 -11.78 -5.86
N GLY A 92 0.92 -10.49 -5.69
CA GLY A 92 0.76 -9.85 -4.39
C GLY A 92 2.11 -9.56 -3.74
N VAL A 93 2.26 -9.87 -2.45
CA VAL A 93 3.46 -9.54 -1.66
C VAL A 93 4.59 -10.52 -1.97
N VAL A 94 5.72 -10.03 -2.50
CA VAL A 94 6.87 -10.85 -2.96
C VAL A 94 8.15 -10.61 -2.15
N ASN A 95 8.02 -10.16 -0.90
CA ASN A 95 9.17 -9.94 -0.02
C ASN A 95 10.00 -11.22 0.20
N GLY A 96 11.29 -11.19 -0.12
CA GLY A 96 12.22 -12.30 0.09
C GLY A 96 12.69 -12.97 -1.20
N GLU A 97 12.03 -12.67 -2.32
CA GLU A 97 12.49 -13.04 -3.67
C GLU A 97 13.67 -12.16 -4.12
N PRO A 98 14.52 -12.64 -5.05
CA PRO A 98 15.58 -11.84 -5.64
C PRO A 98 14.99 -10.72 -6.51
N LEU A 99 14.79 -9.55 -5.88
CA LEU A 99 14.16 -8.39 -6.52
C LEU A 99 14.84 -7.96 -7.82
N GLU A 100 16.18 -8.09 -7.89
CA GLU A 100 16.95 -7.81 -9.11
C GLU A 100 16.49 -8.68 -10.28
N GLU A 101 16.35 -9.98 -10.05
CA GLU A 101 15.93 -10.95 -11.07
C GLU A 101 14.48 -10.69 -11.49
N MET A 102 13.58 -10.45 -10.53
CA MET A 102 12.18 -10.13 -10.83
C MET A 102 12.04 -8.85 -11.68
N VAL A 103 12.77 -7.79 -11.34
CA VAL A 103 12.74 -6.54 -12.13
C VAL A 103 13.29 -6.79 -13.53
N GLU A 104 14.36 -7.58 -13.66
CA GLU A 104 14.93 -7.92 -14.97
C GLU A 104 13.98 -8.76 -15.84
N GLU A 105 13.28 -9.72 -15.24
CA GLU A 105 12.27 -10.55 -15.92
C GLU A 105 11.11 -9.69 -16.44
N GLU A 106 10.52 -8.87 -15.57
CA GLU A 106 9.40 -8.00 -15.93
C GLU A 106 9.79 -6.95 -17.00
N GLN A 107 10.99 -6.36 -16.88
CA GLN A 107 11.50 -5.44 -17.90
C GLN A 107 11.76 -6.15 -19.23
N THR A 108 12.24 -7.39 -19.19
CA THR A 108 12.47 -8.17 -20.42
C THR A 108 11.14 -8.47 -21.09
N ALA A 109 10.12 -8.90 -20.35
CA ALA A 109 8.78 -9.13 -20.87
C ALA A 109 8.15 -7.87 -21.50
N LEU A 110 8.32 -6.70 -20.86
CA LEU A 110 7.85 -5.43 -21.41
C LEU A 110 8.61 -5.04 -22.69
N ILE A 111 9.93 -5.25 -22.75
CA ILE A 111 10.73 -4.95 -23.93
C ILE A 111 10.35 -5.87 -25.10
N GLU A 112 10.15 -7.16 -24.85
CA GLU A 112 9.68 -8.12 -25.87
C GLU A 112 8.30 -7.70 -26.41
N ALA A 113 7.37 -7.30 -25.54
CA ALA A 113 6.07 -6.78 -25.93
C ALA A 113 6.17 -5.52 -26.81
N ILE A 114 7.07 -4.60 -26.47
CA ILE A 114 7.33 -3.40 -27.28
C ILE A 114 7.88 -3.78 -28.67
N GLN A 115 8.80 -4.75 -28.73
CA GLN A 115 9.45 -5.18 -29.97
C GLN A 115 8.52 -5.97 -30.88
N ASP A 116 7.59 -6.75 -30.33
CA ASP A 116 6.59 -7.50 -31.09
C ASP A 116 5.61 -6.58 -31.84
N GLU A 117 5.42 -5.34 -31.38
CA GLU A 117 4.63 -4.32 -32.08
C GLU A 117 5.42 -3.52 -33.12
N ASP A 118 6.75 -3.63 -33.15
CA ASP A 118 7.54 -2.89 -34.12
C ASP A 118 7.34 -3.45 -35.54
N PRO A 119 7.21 -2.58 -36.55
CA PRO A 119 7.11 -3.03 -37.93
C PRO A 119 8.41 -3.75 -38.34
N PRO A 120 8.33 -4.84 -39.13
CA PRO A 120 9.51 -5.57 -39.58
C PRO A 120 10.45 -4.66 -40.37
N GLU A 121 11.76 -4.73 -40.10
CA GLU A 121 12.82 -3.85 -40.64
C GLU A 121 12.95 -3.78 -42.19
N GLU A 122 12.14 -4.50 -42.96
CA GLU A 122 12.11 -4.38 -44.42
C GLU A 122 10.98 -3.49 -44.93
N GLY A 123 11.24 -2.18 -44.94
CA GLY A 123 10.77 -1.30 -46.01
C GLY A 123 9.68 -0.29 -45.64
N SER A 124 10.11 0.96 -45.48
CA SER A 124 9.35 2.18 -45.82
C SER A 124 7.90 2.24 -45.34
N GLU A 125 7.67 2.64 -44.08
CA GLU A 125 6.35 3.10 -43.68
C GLU A 125 6.26 4.63 -43.70
N THR A 126 5.44 5.08 -44.63
CA THR A 126 4.90 6.42 -44.68
C THR A 126 3.95 6.58 -43.50
N ILE A 127 4.24 7.52 -42.60
CA ILE A 127 3.36 7.88 -41.50
C ILE A 127 2.12 8.54 -42.10
N ALA A 128 1.05 7.76 -42.27
CA ALA A 128 -0.28 8.28 -42.53
C ALA A 128 -0.81 8.85 -41.20
N ASP A 129 -0.94 10.18 -41.13
CA ASP A 129 -1.55 10.94 -40.05
C ASP A 129 -3.07 10.63 -39.95
N GLY A 130 -3.38 9.43 -39.47
CA GLY A 130 -4.71 8.84 -39.55
C GLY A 130 -5.04 7.91 -38.40
N GLY A 131 -5.05 8.43 -37.17
CA GLY A 131 -5.87 7.88 -36.07
C GLY A 131 -5.58 6.46 -35.62
N GLU A 132 -4.40 5.92 -35.90
CA GLU A 132 -3.97 4.64 -35.32
C GLU A 132 -3.55 4.90 -33.87
N PRO A 133 -4.02 4.10 -32.91
CA PRO A 133 -3.70 4.32 -31.52
C PRO A 133 -2.17 4.25 -31.30
N PRO A 134 -1.61 4.93 -30.28
CA PRO A 134 -0.16 5.03 -30.09
C PRO A 134 0.45 3.65 -29.81
N THR A 135 1.59 3.31 -30.45
CA THR A 135 2.31 2.03 -30.21
C THR A 135 2.88 1.98 -28.80
N LEU A 136 3.12 0.78 -28.26
CA LEU A 136 3.73 0.63 -26.92
C LEU A 136 5.06 1.38 -26.82
N ARG A 137 5.89 1.34 -27.87
CA ARG A 137 7.14 2.10 -27.96
C ARG A 137 6.93 3.60 -27.81
N LYS A 138 5.87 4.16 -28.43
CA LYS A 138 5.55 5.58 -28.35
C LYS A 138 5.09 5.98 -26.95
N ILE A 139 4.23 5.16 -26.33
CA ILE A 139 3.78 5.37 -24.94
C ILE A 139 4.98 5.35 -23.99
N ALA A 140 5.83 4.33 -24.09
CA ALA A 140 7.03 4.22 -23.26
C ALA A 140 7.99 5.39 -23.45
N ALA A 141 8.21 5.84 -24.69
CA ALA A 141 9.03 7.00 -25.01
C ALA A 141 8.49 8.30 -24.40
N GLU A 142 7.18 8.53 -24.51
CA GLU A 142 6.50 9.70 -23.93
C GLU A 142 6.54 9.68 -22.40
N THR A 143 6.29 8.53 -21.78
CA THR A 143 6.31 8.35 -20.32
C THR A 143 7.70 8.55 -19.72
N LEU A 144 8.74 8.09 -20.41
CA LEU A 144 10.12 8.22 -19.97
C LEU A 144 10.78 9.53 -20.40
N ASP A 145 10.11 10.36 -21.20
CA ASP A 145 10.65 11.59 -21.81
C ASP A 145 11.95 11.34 -22.59
N VAL A 146 11.97 10.28 -23.39
CA VAL A 146 13.12 9.88 -24.22
C VAL A 146 12.74 9.58 -25.67
N GLY A 147 13.73 9.44 -26.54
CA GLY A 147 13.49 9.02 -27.92
C GLY A 147 13.09 7.55 -28.01
N ALA A 148 12.21 7.21 -28.97
CA ALA A 148 11.74 5.84 -29.22
C ALA A 148 12.87 4.81 -29.42
N SER A 149 14.04 5.23 -29.92
CA SER A 149 15.20 4.37 -30.17
C SER A 149 16.06 4.06 -28.94
N VAL A 150 15.77 4.67 -27.79
CA VAL A 150 16.53 4.48 -26.53
C VAL A 150 15.66 3.96 -25.38
N VAL A 151 14.39 3.66 -25.63
CA VAL A 151 13.42 3.21 -24.62
C VAL A 151 13.93 1.99 -23.84
N GLU A 152 14.44 0.97 -24.53
CA GLU A 152 14.95 -0.25 -23.87
C GLU A 152 16.18 0.04 -23.00
N THR A 153 17.05 0.92 -23.48
CA THR A 153 18.24 1.33 -22.73
C THR A 153 17.83 2.12 -21.50
N GLU A 154 16.83 3.00 -21.63
CA GLU A 154 16.36 3.84 -20.54
C GLU A 154 15.60 3.04 -19.46
N LEU A 155 14.81 2.05 -19.87
CA LEU A 155 14.14 1.11 -18.95
C LEU A 155 15.16 0.38 -18.06
N LYS A 156 16.26 -0.10 -18.66
CA LYS A 156 17.36 -0.75 -17.93
C LYS A 156 18.33 0.22 -17.26
N ALA A 157 18.21 1.53 -17.52
CA ALA A 157 19.10 2.53 -16.95
C ALA A 157 18.70 2.86 -15.51
N GLY A 158 19.69 2.89 -14.61
CA GLY A 158 19.53 3.26 -13.21
C GLY A 158 20.64 2.64 -12.38
N GLU A 159 21.17 3.36 -11.39
CA GLU A 159 22.22 2.84 -10.50
C GLU A 159 21.67 1.84 -9.48
N MET A 160 20.37 1.94 -9.17
CA MET A 160 19.70 1.11 -8.18
C MET A 160 18.42 0.48 -8.76
N VAL A 161 18.10 -0.72 -8.29
CA VAL A 161 16.88 -1.48 -8.65
C VAL A 161 15.58 -0.68 -8.46
N PRO A 162 15.41 0.13 -7.38
CA PRO A 162 14.22 0.96 -7.23
C PRO A 162 13.98 1.95 -8.39
N ASP A 163 15.05 2.49 -8.97
CA ASP A 163 14.94 3.45 -10.08
C ASP A 163 14.45 2.75 -11.36
N GLN A 164 15.00 1.58 -11.64
CA GLN A 164 14.63 0.74 -12.78
C GLN A 164 13.18 0.25 -12.66
N MET A 165 12.81 -0.18 -11.45
CA MET A 165 11.45 -0.62 -11.12
C MET A 165 10.43 0.51 -11.25
N GLU A 166 10.78 1.73 -10.81
CA GLU A 166 9.91 2.90 -10.92
C GLU A 166 9.66 3.28 -12.38
N LYS A 167 10.70 3.25 -13.23
CA LYS A 167 10.55 3.49 -14.68
C LYS A 167 9.65 2.44 -15.33
N HIS A 168 9.89 1.17 -15.04
CA HIS A 168 9.08 0.05 -15.51
C HIS A 168 7.61 0.25 -15.13
N ARG A 169 7.33 0.45 -13.83
CA ARG A 169 5.99 0.69 -13.31
C ARG A 169 5.26 1.82 -14.04
N LYS A 170 5.90 2.98 -14.22
CA LYS A 170 5.29 4.12 -14.92
C LYS A 170 4.88 3.78 -16.35
N VAL A 171 5.70 3.01 -17.05
CA VAL A 171 5.39 2.60 -18.43
C VAL A 171 4.22 1.62 -18.44
N VAL A 172 4.19 0.63 -17.54
CA VAL A 172 3.06 -0.30 -17.41
C VAL A 172 1.76 0.45 -17.07
N GLU A 173 1.79 1.34 -16.07
CA GLU A 173 0.63 2.17 -15.69
C GLU A 173 0.14 3.02 -16.88
N ALA A 174 1.04 3.63 -17.65
CA ALA A 174 0.68 4.42 -18.83
C ALA A 174 0.07 3.58 -19.97
N ILE A 175 0.51 2.34 -20.15
CA ILE A 175 -0.07 1.40 -21.13
C ILE A 175 -1.48 1.00 -20.71
N GLU A 176 -1.69 0.71 -19.42
CA GLU A 176 -3.00 0.37 -18.86
C GLU A 176 -3.98 1.55 -18.96
N GLU A 177 -3.53 2.77 -18.67
CA GLU A 177 -4.33 4.00 -18.83
C GLU A 177 -4.71 4.31 -20.28
N ALA A 178 -3.90 3.86 -21.24
CA ALA A 178 -4.18 4.02 -22.66
C ALA A 178 -5.28 3.07 -23.18
N ASP A 179 -5.87 2.23 -22.30
CA ASP A 179 -6.93 1.24 -22.60
C ASP A 179 -6.56 0.35 -23.80
N ARG A 180 -5.30 -0.06 -23.83
CA ARG A 180 -4.72 -0.91 -24.88
C ARG A 180 -4.81 -2.38 -24.49
N GLU A 181 -5.01 -3.23 -25.50
CA GLU A 181 -4.88 -4.67 -25.31
C GLU A 181 -3.42 -4.98 -24.99
N LYS A 182 -3.20 -5.48 -23.77
CA LYS A 182 -1.87 -5.83 -23.28
C LYS A 182 -1.33 -7.00 -24.10
N ASN A 183 -0.37 -6.73 -24.97
CA ASN A 183 0.31 -7.77 -25.73
C ASN A 183 1.54 -8.26 -24.95
N GLY A 184 1.34 -9.07 -23.91
CA GLY A 184 2.42 -9.62 -23.10
C GLY A 184 2.08 -9.82 -21.63
N ASP A 185 2.95 -10.52 -20.93
CA ASP A 185 2.80 -10.86 -19.51
C ASP A 185 3.82 -10.09 -18.67
N TYR A 186 3.66 -8.77 -18.62
CA TYR A 186 4.50 -7.86 -17.83
C TYR A 186 3.67 -7.11 -16.79
N HIS A 187 4.10 -7.05 -15.55
CA HIS A 187 3.36 -6.47 -14.43
C HIS A 187 4.16 -5.39 -13.74
N ALA A 188 3.46 -4.46 -13.08
CA ALA A 188 4.16 -3.49 -12.27
C ALA A 188 4.59 -4.11 -10.94
N LEU A 189 5.78 -3.68 -10.50
CA LEU A 189 6.27 -3.88 -9.15
C LEU A 189 6.26 -2.54 -8.42
N ARG A 190 5.79 -2.53 -7.17
CA ARG A 190 5.77 -1.31 -6.35
C ARG A 190 6.18 -1.55 -4.91
N PHE A 191 6.78 -0.53 -4.30
CA PHE A 191 7.02 -0.49 -2.87
C PHE A 191 5.86 0.18 -2.16
N ILE A 192 5.34 -0.46 -1.12
CA ILE A 192 4.41 0.18 -0.19
C ILE A 192 4.97 0.07 1.23
N HIS A 193 4.70 1.08 2.05
CA HIS A 193 5.00 0.97 3.48
C HIS A 193 4.09 -0.08 4.11
N ASN A 194 4.69 -1.00 4.88
CA ASN A 194 3.92 -1.97 5.63
C ASN A 194 3.10 -1.24 6.71
N PRO A 195 1.77 -1.36 6.72
CA PRO A 195 0.93 -0.61 7.63
C PRO A 195 1.19 -0.97 9.09
N TYR A 196 1.05 0.03 9.96
CA TYR A 196 1.07 -0.20 11.40
C TYR A 196 -0.12 -1.07 11.82
N ARG A 197 0.15 -1.95 12.79
CA ARG A 197 -0.81 -2.73 13.56
C ARG A 197 -1.00 -2.08 14.93
N TYR A 198 -2.22 -2.17 15.43
CA TYR A 198 -2.65 -1.62 16.70
C TYR A 198 -3.34 -2.70 17.54
N SER A 199 -3.10 -2.67 18.84
CA SER A 199 -3.80 -3.49 19.83
C SER A 199 -3.68 -2.84 21.20
N LEU A 200 -4.48 -3.28 22.15
CA LEU A 200 -4.33 -2.90 23.54
C LEU A 200 -2.96 -3.33 24.09
N THR A 201 -2.45 -2.54 25.04
CA THR A 201 -1.27 -2.88 25.85
C THR A 201 -1.66 -3.82 26.99
N THR A 202 -0.67 -4.46 27.62
CA THR A 202 -0.91 -5.26 28.83
C THR A 202 -1.53 -4.42 29.94
N LYS A 203 -1.12 -3.15 30.08
CA LYS A 203 -1.71 -2.20 31.03
C LYS A 203 -3.22 -2.02 30.80
N ALA A 204 -3.64 -1.78 29.57
CA ALA A 204 -5.05 -1.60 29.23
C ALA A 204 -5.87 -2.88 29.53
N VAL A 205 -5.32 -4.04 29.16
CA VAL A 205 -5.96 -5.34 29.44
C VAL A 205 -6.11 -5.58 30.94
N SER A 206 -5.07 -5.31 31.74
CA SER A 206 -5.15 -5.48 33.20
C SER A 206 -6.25 -4.63 33.83
N ILE A 207 -6.54 -3.43 33.33
CA ILE A 207 -7.66 -2.61 33.84
C ILE A 207 -9.01 -3.28 33.58
N CYS A 208 -9.19 -3.90 32.42
CA CYS A 208 -10.41 -4.63 32.07
C CYS A 208 -10.59 -5.91 32.91
N GLU A 209 -9.49 -6.59 33.25
CA GLU A 209 -9.45 -7.82 34.03
C GLU A 209 -9.54 -7.60 35.54
N GLU A 210 -8.91 -6.55 36.09
CA GLU A 210 -8.90 -6.23 37.53
C GLU A 210 -10.26 -5.74 38.06
N SER A 211 -11.22 -5.47 37.17
CA SER A 211 -12.57 -5.03 37.49
C SER A 211 -13.55 -6.18 37.76
N GLU A 212 -13.04 -7.34 38.19
CA GLU A 212 -13.79 -8.54 38.62
C GLU A 212 -14.09 -8.58 40.13
#